data_AF-A0A353DRG2-F1
#
_entry.id   AF-A0A353DRG2-F1
#
_cell.length_a   1.000
_cell.length_b   1.000
_cell.length_c   1.000
_cell.angle_alpha   90.00
_cell.angle_beta   90.00
_cell.angle_gamma   90.00
#
_symmetry.space_group_name_H-M   'P 1'
#
loop_
_entity.id
_entity.type
_entity.pdbx_description
1 polymer ?
#
loop_
_entity_poly.entity_id
_entity_poly.type
_entity_poly.pdbx_seq_one_letter_code
_entity_poly.pdbx_strand_id
1 'polypeptide(L)' 'MSKQPNIVLIMSDDLGYEVIGANGGSSYKTPSIDSMAQQGMRFENAHV' A
#
# COMPACT_ATOMS: atom_id res chain seq x y z
N MET A 1 8.37 25.27 -15.40
CA MET A 1 6.98 24.79 -15.25
C MET A 1 7.03 23.44 -14.55
N SER A 2 6.25 23.23 -13.49
CA SER A 2 6.17 21.89 -12.86
C SER A 2 5.46 20.94 -13.82
N LYS A 3 6.05 19.78 -14.10
CA LYS A 3 5.41 18.76 -14.95
C LYS A 3 4.20 18.21 -14.20
N GLN A 4 3.05 18.13 -14.87
CA GLN A 4 1.86 17.52 -14.28
C GLN A 4 2.17 16.06 -13.90
N PRO A 5 1.92 15.63 -12.66
CA PRO A 5 2.19 14.27 -12.25
C PRO A 5 1.20 13.30 -12.92
N ASN A 6 1.66 12.09 -13.19
CA ASN A 6 0.76 10.99 -13.54
C ASN A 6 0.09 10.45 -12.27
N ILE A 7 -1.16 10.01 -12.38
CA ILE A 7 -1.91 9.36 -11.29
C ILE A 7 -2.16 7.91 -11.69
N VAL A 8 -1.75 6.96 -10.86
CA VAL A 8 -1.97 5.52 -11.05
C VAL A 8 -2.73 4.99 -9.84
N LEU A 9 -3.91 4.41 -10.09
CA LEU A 9 -4.71 3.71 -9.07
C LEU A 9 -4.50 2.20 -9.24
N ILE A 10 -4.03 1.55 -8.18
CA ILE A 10 -3.89 0.09 -8.12
C ILE A 10 -4.90 -0.40 -7.09
N MET A 11 -5.81 -1.26 -7.51
CA MET A 11 -6.85 -1.83 -6.65
C MET A 11 -6.72 -3.36 -6.70
N SER A 12 -6.63 -3.97 -5.53
CA SER A 12 -6.68 -5.42 -5.35
C SER A 12 -8.10 -5.88 -5.06
N ASP A 13 -8.40 -7.12 -5.42
CA ASP A 13 -9.64 -7.81 -5.06
C ASP A 13 -9.42 -8.64 -3.77
N ASP A 14 -10.37 -8.59 -2.84
CA ASP A 14 -10.39 -9.37 -1.58
C ASP A 14 -9.09 -9.40 -0.74
N LEU A 15 -8.26 -8.35 -0.82
CA LEU A 15 -7.02 -8.26 -0.06
C LEU A 15 -7.28 -7.85 1.40
N GLY A 16 -7.08 -8.77 2.34
CA GLY A 16 -7.15 -8.49 3.78
C GLY A 16 -6.07 -7.51 4.25
N TYR A 17 -6.38 -6.68 5.25
CA TYR A 17 -5.43 -5.70 5.80
C TYR A 17 -4.20 -6.38 6.42
N GLU A 18 -4.42 -7.51 7.09
CA GLU A 18 -3.45 -8.28 7.85
C GLU A 18 -2.45 -9.07 6.99
N VAL A 19 -2.67 -9.16 5.68
CA VAL A 19 -1.78 -9.93 4.79
C VAL A 19 -0.52 -9.15 4.39
N ILE A 20 -0.55 -7.83 4.59
CA ILE A 20 0.55 -6.92 4.23
C ILE A 20 1.54 -6.77 5.38
N GLY A 21 2.84 -6.91 5.07
CA GLY A 21 3.93 -6.78 6.02
C GLY A 21 3.93 -5.44 6.76
N ALA A 22 3.76 -4.33 6.03
CA ALA A 22 3.63 -2.99 6.63
C ALA A 22 2.45 -2.81 7.60
N ASN A 23 1.47 -3.72 7.59
CA ASN A 23 0.34 -3.75 8.51
C ASN A 23 0.51 -4.76 9.66
N GLY A 24 1.69 -5.38 9.79
CA GLY A 24 1.99 -6.40 10.78
C GLY A 24 1.79 -7.85 10.30
N GLY A 25 1.49 -8.05 9.01
CA GLY A 25 1.37 -9.38 8.42
C GLY A 25 2.70 -10.14 8.39
N SER A 26 2.66 -11.43 8.70
CA SER A 26 3.85 -12.31 8.70
C SER A 26 3.71 -13.53 7.79
N SER A 27 2.51 -13.77 7.23
CA SER A 27 2.22 -14.94 6.38
C SER A 27 2.87 -14.84 5.00
N TYR A 28 3.07 -13.61 4.49
CA TYR A 28 3.56 -13.37 3.14
C TYR A 28 4.64 -12.28 3.14
N LYS A 29 5.54 -12.35 2.15
CA LYS A 29 6.51 -11.28 1.90
C LYS A 29 5.91 -10.30 0.88
N THR A 30 5.75 -9.05 1.28
CA THR A 30 5.16 -7.99 0.43
C THR A 30 6.15 -6.84 0.17
N PRO A 31 7.40 -7.10 -0.23
CA PRO A 31 8.49 -6.13 -0.17
C PRO A 31 8.24 -4.85 -0.98
N SER A 32 7.55 -4.92 -2.12
CA SER A 32 7.20 -3.75 -2.92
C SER A 32 6.15 -2.87 -2.23
N ILE A 33 5.15 -3.48 -1.60
CA ILE A 33 4.10 -2.76 -0.85
C ILE A 33 4.68 -2.18 0.44
N ASP A 34 5.54 -2.94 1.12
CA ASP A 34 6.23 -2.49 2.33
C ASP A 34 7.12 -1.28 2.04
N SER A 35 7.84 -1.31 0.91
CA SER A 35 8.66 -0.18 0.47
C SER A 35 7.81 1.05 0.11
N MET A 36 6.67 0.87 -0.56
CA MET A 36 5.73 1.96 -0.86
C MET A 36 5.17 2.58 0.43
N ALA A 37 4.85 1.76 1.44
CA ALA A 37 4.38 2.24 2.74
C ALA A 37 5.46 3.05 3.49
N GLN A 38 6.74 2.67 3.38
CA GLN A 38 7.85 3.41 3.99
C GLN A 38 8.20 4.73 3.29
N GLN A 39 8.00 4.80 1.97
CA GLN A 39 8.33 5.98 1.17
C GLN A 39 7.15 6.95 0.98
N GLY A 40 5.95 6.52 1.35
CA GLY A 40 4.72 7.26 1.14
C GLY A 40 3.93 7.49 2.43
N MET A 41 2.61 7.52 2.27
CA MET A 41 1.66 7.62 3.38
C MET A 41 0.86 6.33 3.47
N ARG A 42 0.72 5.81 4.69
CA ARG A 42 -0.08 4.63 4.99
C ARG A 42 -1.26 5.03 5.87
N PHE A 43 -2.46 4.63 5.46
CA PHE A 43 -3.68 4.87 6.22
C PHE A 43 -3.99 3.64 7.07
N GLU A 44 -3.99 3.81 8.40
CA GLU A 44 -4.21 2.70 9.35
C GLU A 44 -5.69 2.50 9.70
N ASN A 45 -6.54 3.47 9.32
CA ASN A 45 -7.99 3.45 9.56
C ASN A 45 -8.73 3.84 8.26
N ALA A 46 -8.60 2.99 7.23
CA ALA A 46 -9.32 3.14 5.97
C ALA A 46 -10.53 2.18 5.93
N HIS A 47 -11.65 2.65 5.38
CA HIS A 47 -12.91 1.89 5.27
C HIS A 47 -13.33 1.75 3.82
N VAL A 48 -14.13 0.71 3.54
CA VAL A 48 -14.78 0.43 2.26
C VAL A 48 -16.14 1.12 2.16
#